data_AF-A0A378W1C5-F1
#
_entry.id   AF-A0A378W1C5-F1
#
_cell.length_a   1.000
_cell.length_b   1.000
_cell.length_c   1.000
_cell.angle_alpha   90.00
_cell.angle_beta   90.00
_cell.angle_gamma   90.00
#
_symmetry.space_group_name_H-M   'P 1'
#
loop_
_entity.id
_entity.type
_entity.pdbx_description
1 polymer ?
#
loop_
_entity_poly.entity_id
_entity_poly.type
_entity_poly.pdbx_seq_one_letter_code
_entity_poly.pdbx_strand_id
1 'polypeptide(L)'
;MAALGFAGQPDISQQHDHIIVTLKNHTLPTALQRSLDVADFKTPVQKVTLKRLNNDTQLIITTTGNWELVNKSAAPGYFTFQVLPKKQNLESGGVNNAPKTFTGRKISLDFQDVEIRTILQILAKESGMNIVASDSVNGKMTLSLKDVPWDQALDLVMQARNLDMRQQGNIVNIAPRDELLAKDKAFLQAEKDIADLGALYSQNFQLKYKMWKNSAASCVWTMPTRPETATRLSAAGAAC
;
A
#
# COMPACT_ATOMS: atom_id res chain seq x y z
N MET A 1 30.65 -23.94 -32.59
CA MET A 1 31.13 -22.62 -32.15
C MET A 1 30.76 -22.47 -30.68
N ALA A 2 31.74 -22.52 -29.78
CA ALA A 2 31.52 -22.45 -28.34
C ALA A 2 31.09 -21.02 -27.97
N ALA A 3 29.95 -20.89 -27.28
CA ALA A 3 29.56 -19.63 -26.68
C ALA A 3 30.62 -19.27 -25.64
N LEU A 4 31.34 -18.17 -25.86
CA LEU A 4 32.29 -17.62 -24.90
C LEU A 4 31.51 -17.25 -23.63
N GLY A 5 31.51 -18.15 -22.65
CA GLY A 5 30.99 -17.87 -21.32
C GLY A 5 31.78 -16.70 -20.72
N PHE A 6 31.08 -15.72 -20.17
CA PHE A 6 31.73 -14.66 -19.42
C PHE A 6 32.42 -15.27 -18.19
N ALA A 7 33.75 -15.17 -18.15
CA ALA A 7 34.61 -15.79 -17.13
C ALA A 7 34.85 -14.89 -15.91
N GLY A 8 34.34 -13.64 -15.92
CA GLY A 8 34.50 -12.67 -14.83
C GLY A 8 33.32 -12.64 -13.85
N GLN A 9 33.43 -11.81 -12.81
CA GLN A 9 32.29 -11.40 -11.99
C GLN A 9 31.66 -10.13 -12.58
N PRO A 10 30.32 -10.07 -12.71
CA PRO A 10 29.66 -8.85 -13.17
C PRO A 10 29.72 -7.78 -12.08
N ASP A 11 29.92 -6.53 -12.47
CA ASP A 11 29.81 -5.40 -11.57
C ASP A 11 28.32 -5.12 -11.31
N ILE A 12 27.89 -5.17 -10.06
CA ILE A 12 26.48 -5.03 -9.67
C ILE A 12 26.35 -3.73 -8.87
N SER A 13 25.72 -2.74 -9.47
CA SER A 13 25.36 -1.49 -8.82
C SER A 13 23.86 -1.47 -8.54
N GLN A 14 23.51 -1.54 -7.26
CA GLN A 14 22.12 -1.50 -6.79
C GLN A 14 21.76 -0.04 -6.51
N GLN A 15 20.81 0.52 -7.27
CA GLN A 15 20.18 1.80 -6.96
C GLN A 15 18.78 1.55 -6.39
N HIS A 16 18.15 2.55 -5.77
CA HIS A 16 16.80 2.42 -5.19
C HIS A 16 15.72 2.08 -6.24
N ASP A 17 15.86 2.62 -7.45
CA ASP A 17 14.88 2.50 -8.55
C ASP A 17 15.27 1.45 -9.61
N HIS A 18 16.56 1.21 -9.80
CA HIS A 18 17.03 0.28 -10.82
C HIS A 18 18.33 -0.41 -10.42
N ILE A 19 18.50 -1.63 -10.90
CA ILE A 19 19.72 -2.41 -10.74
C ILE A 19 20.50 -2.33 -12.05
N ILE A 20 21.76 -1.96 -11.96
CA ILE A 20 22.69 -1.96 -13.07
C ILE A 20 23.65 -3.11 -12.89
N VAL A 21 23.71 -3.99 -13.88
CA VAL A 21 24.69 -5.06 -13.94
C VAL A 21 25.57 -4.82 -15.17
N THR A 22 26.86 -4.61 -14.96
CA THR A 22 27.83 -4.37 -16.03
C THR A 22 28.76 -5.57 -16.20
N LEU A 23 28.73 -6.16 -17.40
CA LEU A 23 29.64 -7.22 -17.80
C LEU A 23 30.77 -6.61 -18.63
N LYS A 24 31.98 -6.63 -18.08
CA LYS A 24 33.17 -6.04 -18.71
C LYS A 24 33.70 -6.86 -19.86
N ASN A 25 34.13 -6.22 -20.95
CA ASN A 25 34.76 -6.91 -22.09
C ASN A 25 33.87 -8.01 -22.71
N HIS A 26 32.55 -7.85 -22.57
CA HIS A 26 31.55 -8.72 -23.20
C HIS A 26 30.64 -7.86 -24.07
N THR A 27 30.81 -7.97 -25.38
CA THR A 27 30.04 -7.21 -26.34
C THR A 27 28.76 -7.95 -26.71
N LEU A 28 27.61 -7.35 -26.42
CA LEU A 28 26.31 -7.83 -26.89
C LEU A 28 26.07 -7.43 -28.36
N PRO A 29 25.82 -8.37 -29.28
CA PRO A 29 25.35 -8.07 -30.63
C PRO A 29 24.03 -7.29 -30.60
N THR A 30 23.84 -6.35 -31.52
CA THR A 30 22.63 -5.50 -31.57
C THR A 30 21.35 -6.33 -31.67
N ALA A 31 21.40 -7.51 -32.29
CA ALA A 31 20.28 -8.45 -32.40
C ALA A 31 19.80 -9.03 -31.05
N LEU A 32 20.63 -8.98 -30.01
CA LEU A 32 20.30 -9.47 -28.67
C LEU A 32 19.95 -8.35 -27.70
N GLN A 33 20.02 -7.07 -28.13
CA GLN A 33 19.52 -5.94 -27.36
C GLN A 33 18.00 -6.02 -27.30
N ARG A 34 17.47 -6.40 -26.14
CA ARG A 34 16.05 -6.60 -25.93
C ARG A 34 15.63 -5.91 -24.65
N SER A 35 14.40 -5.42 -24.65
CA SER A 35 13.71 -5.00 -23.44
C SER A 35 12.53 -5.92 -23.24
N LEU A 36 12.36 -6.40 -22.01
CA LEU A 36 11.20 -7.16 -21.59
C LEU A 36 10.43 -6.33 -20.57
N ASP A 37 9.16 -6.08 -20.86
CA ASP A 37 8.23 -5.48 -19.92
C ASP A 37 7.59 -6.59 -19.09
N VAL A 38 7.64 -6.46 -17.77
CA VAL A 38 7.12 -7.46 -16.83
C VAL A 38 6.19 -6.84 -15.79
N ALA A 39 5.65 -5.65 -16.08
CA ALA A 39 4.79 -4.90 -15.17
C ALA A 39 3.48 -5.63 -14.83
N ASP A 40 3.00 -6.51 -15.71
CA ASP A 40 1.77 -7.29 -15.51
C ASP A 40 1.93 -8.38 -14.42
N PHE A 41 3.17 -8.80 -14.11
CA PHE A 41 3.42 -10.02 -13.35
C PHE A 41 3.36 -9.86 -11.82
N LYS A 42 2.79 -8.78 -11.27
CA LYS A 42 2.73 -8.50 -9.81
C LYS A 42 4.08 -8.75 -9.11
N THR A 43 5.19 -8.57 -9.81
CA THR A 43 6.54 -8.71 -9.28
C THR A 43 7.10 -7.32 -8.98
N PRO A 44 8.10 -7.19 -8.08
CA PRO A 44 8.77 -5.90 -7.85
C PRO A 44 9.59 -5.42 -9.06
N VAL A 45 9.77 -6.26 -10.09
CA VAL A 45 10.47 -5.89 -11.32
C VAL A 45 9.45 -5.35 -12.32
N GLN A 46 9.72 -4.17 -12.88
CA GLN A 46 8.86 -3.51 -13.85
C GLN A 46 9.35 -3.76 -15.28
N LYS A 47 10.66 -3.62 -15.51
CA LYS A 47 11.25 -3.71 -16.85
C LYS A 47 12.68 -4.22 -16.78
N VAL A 48 13.04 -5.08 -17.72
CA VAL A 48 14.40 -5.60 -17.88
C VAL A 48 14.92 -5.19 -19.24
N THR A 49 15.96 -4.36 -19.30
CA THR A 49 16.55 -3.87 -20.54
C THR A 49 18.01 -4.28 -20.66
N LEU A 50 18.36 -4.93 -21.77
CA LEU A 50 19.72 -5.29 -22.11
C LEU A 50 20.27 -4.29 -23.14
N LYS A 51 21.29 -3.52 -22.75
CA LYS A 51 21.95 -2.53 -23.61
C LYS A 51 23.43 -2.85 -23.78
N ARG A 52 23.97 -2.53 -24.94
CA ARG A 52 25.42 -2.53 -25.16
C ARG A 52 25.98 -1.15 -24.80
N LEU A 53 27.07 -1.12 -24.04
CA LEU A 53 27.82 0.08 -23.70
C LEU A 53 29.26 -0.08 -24.22
N ASN A 54 29.54 0.41 -25.43
CA ASN A 54 30.84 0.26 -26.09
C ASN A 54 31.28 -1.22 -26.24
N ASN A 55 32.19 -1.67 -25.37
CA ASN A 55 32.71 -3.04 -25.29
C ASN A 55 32.13 -3.85 -24.11
N ASP A 56 31.27 -3.22 -23.31
CA ASP A 56 30.62 -3.80 -22.13
C ASP A 56 29.13 -4.05 -22.43
N THR A 57 28.54 -4.98 -21.68
CA THR A 57 27.09 -5.20 -21.69
C THR A 57 26.50 -4.70 -20.38
N GLN A 58 25.44 -3.90 -20.47
CA GLN A 58 24.72 -3.38 -19.32
C GLN A 58 23.31 -3.96 -19.29
N LEU A 59 22.99 -4.66 -18.22
CA LEU A 59 21.65 -5.11 -17.89
C LEU A 59 21.06 -4.11 -16.89
N ILE A 60 19.94 -3.50 -17.25
CA ILE A 60 19.22 -2.51 -16.45
C ILE A 60 17.89 -3.14 -16.05
N ILE A 61 17.70 -3.36 -14.76
CA ILE A 61 16.47 -3.92 -14.20
C ILE A 61 15.78 -2.79 -13.44
N THR A 62 14.69 -2.25 -13.97
CA THR A 62 13.87 -1.25 -13.28
C THR A 62 12.94 -1.96 -12.31
N THR A 63 12.95 -1.51 -11.06
CA THR A 63 12.26 -2.13 -9.92
C THR A 63 11.48 -1.08 -9.15
N THR A 64 10.38 -1.46 -8.52
CA THR A 64 9.59 -0.55 -7.67
C THR A 64 9.43 -1.13 -6.27
N GLY A 65 9.39 -0.24 -5.27
CA GLY A 65 9.22 -0.59 -3.87
C GLY A 65 10.49 -1.14 -3.20
N ASN A 66 10.29 -1.81 -2.06
CA ASN A 66 11.37 -2.37 -1.26
C ASN A 66 11.68 -3.79 -1.75
N TRP A 67 12.90 -4.02 -2.20
CA TRP A 67 13.34 -5.30 -2.71
C TRP A 67 14.76 -5.64 -2.25
N GLU A 68 15.11 -6.90 -2.36
CA GLU A 68 16.44 -7.43 -2.09
C GLU A 68 16.89 -8.28 -3.28
N LEU A 69 18.13 -8.07 -3.72
CA LEU A 69 18.71 -8.78 -4.85
C LEU A 69 19.58 -9.93 -4.34
N VAL A 70 19.24 -11.14 -4.76
CA VAL A 70 20.07 -12.33 -4.57
C VAL A 70 20.71 -12.69 -5.91
N ASN A 71 22.04 -12.67 -5.97
CA ASN A 71 22.78 -13.19 -7.12
C ASN A 71 23.10 -14.68 -6.91
N LYS A 72 22.94 -15.48 -7.96
CA LYS A 72 23.34 -16.88 -7.99
C LYS A 72 24.07 -17.16 -9.29
N SER A 73 25.26 -17.72 -9.20
CA SER A 73 26.04 -18.20 -10.35
C SER A 73 25.90 -19.71 -10.42
N ALA A 74 25.01 -20.21 -11.28
CA ALA A 74 24.73 -21.64 -11.38
C ALA A 74 25.81 -22.41 -12.18
N ALA A 75 26.47 -21.73 -13.11
CA ALA A 75 27.52 -22.28 -13.97
C ALA A 75 28.40 -21.14 -14.53
N PRO A 76 29.63 -21.40 -14.98
CA PRO A 76 30.46 -20.39 -15.63
C PRO A 76 29.73 -19.79 -16.85
N GLY A 77 29.47 -18.48 -16.81
CA GLY A 77 28.73 -17.74 -17.84
C GLY A 77 27.20 -17.63 -17.63
N TYR A 78 26.62 -18.28 -16.61
CA TYR A 78 25.19 -18.17 -16.30
C TYR A 78 24.96 -17.47 -14.96
N PHE A 79 24.35 -16.27 -15.02
CA PHE A 79 24.01 -15.46 -13.86
C PHE A 79 22.50 -15.38 -13.69
N THR A 80 22.03 -15.66 -12.48
CA THR A 80 20.62 -15.51 -12.10
C THR A 80 20.50 -14.40 -11.06
N PHE A 81 19.72 -13.38 -11.40
CA PHE A 81 19.38 -12.26 -10.53
C PHE A 81 17.96 -12.48 -10.02
N GLN A 82 17.83 -12.85 -8.75
CA GLN A 82 16.54 -13.07 -8.11
C GLN A 82 16.19 -11.82 -7.29
N VAL A 83 15.23 -11.04 -7.77
CA VAL A 83 14.73 -9.86 -7.07
C VAL A 83 13.53 -10.27 -6.22
N LEU A 84 13.71 -10.26 -4.91
CA LEU A 84 12.68 -10.61 -3.94
C LEU A 84 12.06 -9.34 -3.36
N PRO A 85 10.73 -9.23 -3.27
CA PRO A 85 10.11 -8.12 -2.57
C PRO A 85 10.46 -8.24 -1.09
N LYS A 86 11.15 -7.24 -0.55
CA LYS A 86 11.33 -7.11 0.88
C LYS A 86 9.99 -6.62 1.39
N LYS A 87 9.21 -7.53 1.98
CA LYS A 87 7.99 -7.16 2.69
C LYS A 87 8.38 -6.17 3.79
N GLN A 88 8.36 -4.87 3.47
CA GLN A 88 8.25 -3.86 4.49
C GLN A 88 6.94 -4.20 5.18
N ASN A 89 6.99 -4.36 6.50
CA ASN A 89 5.87 -4.79 7.32
C ASN A 89 4.72 -3.79 7.18
N LEU A 90 3.93 -3.98 6.13
CA LEU A 90 2.63 -3.37 5.85
C LEU A 90 1.66 -4.54 5.81
N GLU A 91 1.67 -5.31 6.90
CA GLU A 91 0.69 -6.35 7.20
C GLU A 91 -0.60 -5.72 7.74
N SER A 92 -1.12 -4.72 7.03
CA SER A 92 -2.53 -4.34 7.12
C SER A 92 -3.33 -5.43 6.41
N GLY A 93 -3.55 -6.56 7.09
CA GLY A 93 -4.38 -7.64 6.56
C GLY A 93 -4.26 -9.03 7.20
N GLY A 94 -3.36 -9.26 8.16
CA GLY A 94 -3.26 -10.60 8.77
C GLY A 94 -2.36 -10.66 9.99
N VAL A 95 -2.98 -10.82 11.15
CA VAL A 95 -2.39 -11.26 12.44
C VAL A 95 -1.04 -10.63 12.77
N ASN A 96 -1.09 -9.45 13.40
CA ASN A 96 0.03 -8.76 14.03
C ASN A 96 0.76 -9.65 15.05
N ASN A 97 1.77 -10.39 14.59
CA ASN A 97 2.77 -11.04 15.43
C ASN A 97 4.12 -10.29 15.33
N ALA A 98 4.08 -8.96 15.13
CA ALA A 98 5.18 -8.13 15.57
C ALA A 98 5.36 -8.37 17.08
N PRO A 99 6.59 -8.45 17.62
CA PRO A 99 6.78 -8.45 19.06
C PRO A 99 6.20 -7.13 19.60
N LYS A 100 4.94 -7.19 20.07
CA LYS A 100 4.27 -6.07 20.73
C LYS A 100 5.16 -5.71 21.91
N THR A 101 5.88 -4.60 21.77
CA THR A 101 6.73 -4.11 22.85
C THR A 101 5.80 -3.47 23.86
N PHE A 102 5.44 -4.24 24.89
CA PHE A 102 4.56 -3.79 25.95
C PHE A 102 5.32 -2.78 26.83
N THR A 103 4.99 -1.49 26.71
CA THR A 103 5.61 -0.40 27.47
C THR A 103 4.80 0.03 28.69
N GLY A 104 3.67 -0.65 28.94
CA GLY A 104 2.73 -0.29 30.01
C GLY A 104 3.27 -0.50 31.42
N ARG A 105 2.77 0.30 32.37
CA ARG A 105 2.98 0.07 33.82
C ARG A 105 2.55 -1.34 34.20
N LYS A 106 3.37 -1.99 35.03
CA LYS A 106 3.06 -3.32 35.55
C LYS A 106 1.96 -3.23 36.60
N ILE A 107 0.98 -4.11 36.49
CA ILE A 107 -0.15 -4.21 37.39
C ILE A 107 -0.28 -5.65 37.89
N SER A 108 -0.80 -5.80 39.10
CA SER A 108 -1.18 -7.09 39.66
C SER A 108 -2.63 -6.96 40.09
N LEU A 109 -3.50 -7.76 39.48
CA LEU A 109 -4.95 -7.68 39.63
C LEU A 109 -5.52 -9.10 39.66
N ASP A 110 -6.48 -9.35 40.54
CA ASP A 110 -7.23 -10.60 40.59
C ASP A 110 -8.70 -10.30 40.32
N PHE A 111 -9.26 -10.96 39.31
CA PHE A 111 -10.66 -10.86 38.92
C PHE A 111 -11.26 -12.26 38.96
N GLN A 112 -12.31 -12.44 39.74
CA GLN A 112 -13.05 -13.69 39.82
C GLN A 112 -14.52 -13.41 39.49
N ASP A 113 -15.04 -14.06 38.43
CA ASP A 113 -16.42 -13.88 37.94
C ASP A 113 -16.81 -12.41 37.68
N VAL A 114 -15.90 -11.61 37.13
CA VAL A 114 -16.15 -10.18 36.86
C VAL A 114 -16.55 -9.97 35.40
N GLU A 115 -17.48 -9.02 35.18
CA GLU A 115 -17.85 -8.61 33.83
C GLU A 115 -16.69 -7.96 33.08
N ILE A 116 -16.53 -8.32 31.80
CA ILE A 116 -15.44 -7.81 30.94
C ILE A 116 -15.46 -6.28 30.86
N ARG A 117 -16.66 -5.68 30.80
CA ARG A 117 -16.83 -4.22 30.82
C ARG A 117 -16.17 -3.58 32.04
N THR A 118 -16.36 -4.16 33.22
CA THR A 118 -15.80 -3.66 34.47
C THR A 118 -14.27 -3.80 34.48
N ILE A 119 -13.75 -4.93 33.98
CA ILE A 119 -12.31 -5.16 33.82
C ILE A 119 -11.70 -4.09 32.90
N LEU A 120 -12.30 -3.84 31.73
CA LEU A 120 -11.84 -2.84 30.77
C LEU A 120 -11.84 -1.43 31.37
N GLN A 121 -12.85 -1.07 32.17
CA GLN A 121 -12.89 0.22 32.87
C GLN A 121 -11.79 0.38 33.92
N ILE A 122 -11.47 -0.69 34.65
CA ILE A 122 -10.37 -0.68 35.62
C ILE A 122 -9.03 -0.51 34.89
N LEU A 123 -8.81 -1.25 33.80
CA LEU A 123 -7.62 -1.10 32.95
C LEU A 123 -7.51 0.30 32.32
N ALA A 124 -8.63 0.93 31.95
CA ALA A 124 -8.67 2.30 31.45
C ALA A 124 -8.14 3.31 32.49
N LYS A 125 -8.56 3.15 33.75
CA LYS A 125 -8.13 4.00 34.86
C LYS A 125 -6.64 3.81 35.17
N GLU A 126 -6.17 2.57 35.16
CA GLU A 126 -4.76 2.24 35.42
C GLU A 126 -3.82 2.69 34.28
N SER A 127 -4.29 2.69 33.03
CA SER A 127 -3.50 3.16 31.87
C SER A 127 -3.52 4.68 31.69
N GLY A 128 -4.54 5.37 32.23
CA GLY A 128 -4.76 6.80 31.99
C GLY A 128 -5.37 7.10 30.61
N MET A 129 -5.87 6.08 29.91
CA MET A 129 -6.51 6.23 28.61
C MET A 129 -8.04 6.20 28.71
N ASN A 130 -8.71 6.88 27.79
CA ASN A 130 -10.18 6.84 27.72
C ASN A 130 -10.62 5.63 26.90
N ILE A 131 -10.91 4.52 27.58
CA ILE A 131 -11.45 3.31 26.96
C ILE A 131 -12.97 3.28 27.13
N VAL A 132 -13.68 3.12 26.01
CA VAL A 132 -15.13 2.97 25.96
C VAL A 132 -15.44 1.57 25.45
N ALA A 133 -16.26 0.83 26.20
CA ALA A 133 -16.76 -0.48 25.78
C ALA A 133 -18.17 -0.33 25.19
N SER A 134 -18.39 -0.88 23.99
CA SER A 134 -19.73 -0.95 23.37
C SER A 134 -20.70 -1.77 24.22
N ASP A 135 -22.01 -1.54 24.04
CA ASP A 135 -23.07 -2.28 24.75
C ASP A 135 -22.93 -3.79 24.61
N SER A 136 -22.63 -4.25 23.39
CA SER A 136 -22.48 -5.65 22.99
C SER A 136 -21.32 -6.42 23.63
N VAL A 137 -20.45 -5.76 24.42
CA VAL A 137 -19.36 -6.42 25.13
C VAL A 137 -19.93 -7.10 26.39
N ASN A 138 -20.44 -8.32 26.20
CA ASN A 138 -21.00 -9.14 27.27
C ASN A 138 -20.13 -10.38 27.56
N GLY A 139 -20.06 -10.72 28.84
CA GLY A 139 -19.41 -11.93 29.33
C GLY A 139 -18.72 -11.70 30.67
N LYS A 140 -18.59 -12.79 31.42
CA LYS A 140 -17.80 -12.83 32.65
C LYS A 140 -16.49 -13.54 32.37
N MET A 141 -15.44 -13.12 33.06
CA MET A 141 -14.13 -13.75 32.97
C MET A 141 -13.48 -13.78 34.35
N THR A 142 -12.76 -14.86 34.61
CA THR A 142 -11.83 -14.98 35.73
C THR A 142 -10.42 -14.79 35.19
N LEU A 143 -9.69 -13.84 35.74
CA LEU A 143 -8.35 -13.45 35.29
C LEU A 143 -7.51 -13.07 36.50
N SER A 144 -6.39 -13.75 36.71
CA SER A 144 -5.40 -13.41 37.73
C SER A 144 -4.10 -12.98 37.05
N LEU A 145 -3.68 -11.75 37.32
CA LEU A 145 -2.49 -11.10 36.76
C LEU A 145 -1.51 -10.77 37.88
N LYS A 146 -0.23 -11.08 37.69
CA LYS A 146 0.86 -10.76 38.62
C LYS A 146 2.06 -10.21 37.86
N ASP A 147 2.46 -8.98 38.16
CA ASP A 147 3.57 -8.27 37.51
C ASP A 147 3.44 -8.17 35.97
N VAL A 148 2.21 -8.03 35.46
CA VAL A 148 1.94 -7.99 34.01
C VAL A 148 1.74 -6.53 33.56
N PRO A 149 2.35 -6.06 32.45
CA PRO A 149 2.06 -4.73 31.92
C PRO A 149 0.59 -4.62 31.48
N TRP A 150 -0.07 -3.50 31.78
CA TRP A 150 -1.50 -3.32 31.51
C TRP A 150 -1.88 -3.50 30.02
N ASP A 151 -0.98 -3.17 29.10
CA ASP A 151 -1.20 -3.32 27.65
C ASP A 151 -1.27 -4.79 27.24
N GLN A 152 -0.44 -5.64 27.86
CA GLN A 152 -0.50 -7.09 27.68
C GLN A 152 -1.76 -7.67 28.33
N ALA A 153 -2.16 -7.18 29.49
CA ALA A 153 -3.41 -7.58 30.13
C ALA A 153 -4.63 -7.25 29.25
N LEU A 154 -4.64 -6.07 28.63
CA LEU A 154 -5.68 -5.66 27.68
C LEU A 154 -5.73 -6.59 26.47
N ASP A 155 -4.58 -6.90 25.87
CA ASP A 155 -4.48 -7.82 24.73
C ASP A 155 -5.02 -9.23 25.08
N LEU A 156 -4.68 -9.76 26.26
CA LEU A 156 -5.20 -11.05 26.72
C LEU A 156 -6.73 -11.07 26.86
N VAL A 157 -7.31 -10.00 27.41
CA VAL A 157 -8.77 -9.85 27.54
C VAL A 157 -9.42 -9.77 26.16
N MET A 158 -8.82 -9.01 25.23
CA MET A 158 -9.32 -8.90 23.85
C MET A 158 -9.28 -10.24 23.12
N GLN A 159 -8.18 -10.97 23.22
CA GLN A 159 -8.00 -12.29 22.60
C GLN A 159 -8.99 -13.32 23.14
N ALA A 160 -9.19 -13.37 24.46
CA ALA A 160 -10.07 -14.35 25.09
C ALA A 160 -11.53 -14.26 24.61
N ARG A 161 -11.97 -13.06 24.20
CA ARG A 161 -13.37 -12.79 23.83
C ARG A 161 -13.53 -12.31 22.39
N ASN A 162 -12.50 -12.45 21.56
CA ASN A 162 -12.49 -11.99 20.16
C ASN A 162 -13.00 -10.54 20.02
N LEU A 163 -12.53 -9.68 20.92
CA LEU A 163 -12.80 -8.25 20.86
C LEU A 163 -11.75 -7.58 19.99
N ASP A 164 -12.14 -6.46 19.40
CA ASP A 164 -11.25 -5.64 18.58
C ASP A 164 -11.35 -4.19 19.06
N MET A 165 -10.26 -3.44 18.88
CA MET A 165 -10.14 -2.07 19.37
C MET A 165 -10.03 -1.10 18.20
N ARG A 166 -10.79 -0.01 18.24
CA ARG A 166 -10.72 1.09 17.29
C ARG A 166 -10.32 2.36 18.04
N GLN A 167 -9.15 2.89 17.70
CA GLN A 167 -8.67 4.14 18.28
C GLN A 167 -9.18 5.32 17.44
N GLN A 168 -9.86 6.25 18.10
CA GLN A 168 -10.27 7.53 17.53
C GLN A 168 -9.67 8.65 18.37
N GLY A 169 -8.47 9.09 17.99
CA GLY A 169 -7.70 10.09 18.72
C GLY A 169 -7.35 9.63 20.14
N ASN A 170 -7.92 10.30 21.15
CA ASN A 170 -7.68 10.02 22.57
C ASN A 170 -8.66 8.98 23.17
N ILE A 171 -9.61 8.48 22.38
CA ILE A 171 -10.62 7.53 22.83
C ILE A 171 -10.39 6.19 22.12
N VAL A 172 -10.39 5.11 22.89
CA VAL A 172 -10.31 3.74 22.40
C VAL A 172 -11.69 3.11 22.55
N ASN A 173 -12.33 2.77 21.43
CA ASN A 173 -13.57 2.02 21.44
C ASN A 173 -13.28 0.53 21.33
N ILE A 174 -13.87 -0.28 22.19
CA ILE A 174 -13.73 -1.74 22.20
C ILE A 174 -15.09 -2.36 21.90
N ALA A 175 -15.13 -3.19 20.87
CA ALA A 175 -16.34 -3.87 20.43
C ALA A 175 -16.04 -5.31 20.00
N PRO A 176 -17.05 -6.20 19.96
CA PRO A 176 -16.90 -7.52 19.40
C PRO A 176 -16.47 -7.44 17.93
N ARG A 177 -15.53 -8.30 17.52
CA ARG A 177 -15.02 -8.30 16.15
C ARG A 177 -16.12 -8.53 15.11
N ASP A 178 -17.12 -9.35 15.44
CA ASP A 178 -18.26 -9.62 14.57
C ASP A 178 -19.09 -8.36 14.29
N GLU A 179 -19.37 -7.56 15.34
CA GLU A 179 -20.11 -6.30 15.20
C GLU A 179 -19.33 -5.30 14.33
N LEU A 180 -18.03 -5.16 14.56
CA LEU A 180 -17.20 -4.26 13.76
C LEU A 180 -17.19 -4.67 12.28
N LEU A 181 -17.05 -5.96 12.00
CA LEU A 181 -17.11 -6.46 10.62
C LEU A 181 -18.48 -6.21 9.98
N ALA A 182 -19.58 -6.34 10.74
CA ALA A 182 -20.92 -6.05 10.25
C ALA A 182 -21.10 -4.55 9.94
N LYS A 183 -20.59 -3.67 10.81
CA LYS A 183 -20.63 -2.20 10.61
C LYS A 183 -19.80 -1.78 9.39
N ASP A 184 -18.58 -2.29 9.25
CA ASP A 184 -17.72 -2.02 8.10
C ASP A 184 -18.40 -2.44 6.78
N LYS A 185 -18.99 -3.64 6.74
CA LYS A 185 -19.74 -4.11 5.56
C LYS A 185 -20.95 -3.25 5.24
N ALA A 186 -21.74 -2.88 6.25
CA ALA A 186 -22.92 -2.04 6.07
C ALA A 186 -22.55 -0.64 5.56
N PHE A 187 -21.45 -0.07 6.07
CA PHE A 187 -20.93 1.22 5.61
C PHE A 187 -20.49 1.17 4.15
N LEU A 188 -19.69 0.18 3.78
CA LEU A 188 -19.23 -0.01 2.39
C LEU A 188 -20.39 -0.26 1.42
N GLN A 189 -21.43 -0.97 1.87
CA GLN A 189 -22.61 -1.20 1.06
C GLN A 189 -23.39 0.10 0.86
N ALA A 190 -23.66 0.85 1.93
CA ALA A 190 -24.35 2.14 1.85
C ALA A 190 -23.61 3.14 0.96
N GLU A 191 -22.27 3.16 0.99
CA GLU A 191 -21.47 4.02 0.11
C GLU A 191 -21.65 3.65 -1.37
N LYS A 192 -21.72 2.35 -1.69
CA LYS A 192 -22.03 1.87 -3.05
C LYS A 192 -23.45 2.23 -3.48
N ASP A 193 -24.42 2.05 -2.58
CA ASP A 193 -25.82 2.39 -2.87
C ASP A 193 -25.99 3.90 -3.13
N ILE A 194 -25.30 4.76 -2.37
CA ILE A 194 -25.31 6.21 -2.61
C ILE A 194 -24.64 6.57 -3.94
N ALA A 195 -23.53 5.89 -4.28
CA ALA A 195 -22.84 6.11 -5.55
C ALA A 195 -23.69 5.69 -6.77
N ASP A 196 -24.46 4.59 -6.65
CA ASP A 196 -25.42 4.14 -7.66
C ASP A 196 -26.61 5.09 -7.79
N LEU A 197 -27.13 5.58 -6.66
CA LEU A 197 -28.23 6.56 -6.60
C LEU A 197 -27.79 7.99 -6.94
N GLY A 198 -26.50 8.22 -7.24
CA GLY A 198 -26.00 9.50 -7.71
C GLY A 198 -26.76 9.95 -8.96
N ALA A 199 -27.31 11.17 -8.93
CA ALA A 199 -28.22 11.67 -9.96
C ALA A 199 -27.67 11.44 -11.38
N LEU A 200 -28.39 10.65 -12.17
CA LEU A 200 -28.07 10.40 -13.57
C LEU A 200 -28.22 11.72 -14.36
N TYR A 201 -27.12 12.43 -14.60
CA TYR A 201 -27.15 13.63 -15.42
C TYR A 201 -27.16 13.23 -16.91
N SER A 202 -28.32 13.33 -17.54
CA SER A 202 -28.42 13.24 -19.00
C SER A 202 -27.90 14.54 -19.62
N GLN A 203 -26.70 14.48 -20.21
CA GLN A 203 -26.19 15.58 -21.03
C GLN A 203 -26.49 15.30 -22.51
N ASN A 204 -27.34 16.12 -23.12
CA ASN A 204 -27.55 16.11 -24.57
C ASN A 204 -26.34 16.76 -25.27
N PHE A 205 -25.49 15.96 -25.89
CA PHE A 205 -24.44 16.47 -26.78
C PHE A 205 -25.03 16.76 -28.16
N GLN A 206 -24.96 18.02 -28.61
CA GLN A 206 -25.24 18.32 -30.02
C GLN A 206 -24.09 17.82 -30.88
N LEU A 207 -24.28 16.67 -31.53
CA LEU A 207 -23.42 16.18 -32.59
C LEU A 207 -23.48 17.14 -33.79
N LYS A 208 -22.55 18.09 -33.88
CA LYS A 208 -22.28 18.79 -35.13
C LYS A 208 -21.55 17.84 -36.07
N TYR A 209 -22.29 17.25 -37.00
CA TYR A 209 -21.76 16.47 -38.11
C TYR A 209 -20.87 17.38 -38.98
N LYS A 210 -19.54 17.21 -38.91
CA LYS A 210 -18.68 17.51 -40.05
C LYS A 210 -18.59 16.24 -40.87
N MET A 211 -19.13 16.31 -42.09
CA MET A 211 -18.95 15.28 -43.10
C MET A 211 -17.46 14.94 -43.23
N TRP A 212 -17.17 13.67 -43.02
CA TRP A 212 -15.89 13.05 -43.26
C TRP A 212 -15.57 13.11 -44.76
N LYS A 213 -14.63 13.97 -45.13
CA LYS A 213 -13.67 13.67 -46.20
C LYS A 213 -12.27 13.70 -45.59
N ASN A 214 -11.78 12.49 -45.32
CA ASN A 214 -10.40 12.05 -45.50
C ASN A 214 -9.29 13.05 -45.14
N SER A 215 -8.59 12.82 -44.01
CA SER A 215 -7.12 12.70 -43.91
C SER A 215 -6.67 12.88 -42.45
N ALA A 216 -5.78 12.00 -42.00
CA ALA A 216 -5.28 11.86 -40.64
C ALA A 216 -4.64 13.14 -40.07
N ALA A 217 -5.00 13.52 -38.85
CA ALA A 217 -4.18 14.41 -38.02
C ALA A 217 -4.48 14.20 -36.52
N SER A 218 -3.45 13.72 -35.83
CA SER A 218 -3.15 13.77 -34.38
C SER A 218 -4.11 14.55 -33.47
N CYS A 219 -4.72 13.86 -32.50
CA CYS A 219 -5.36 14.49 -31.34
C CYS A 219 -4.35 14.62 -30.19
N VAL A 220 -3.88 15.84 -29.93
CA VAL A 220 -3.33 16.27 -28.64
C VAL A 220 -4.40 17.11 -27.96
N TRP A 221 -4.81 16.72 -26.75
CA TRP A 221 -5.65 17.55 -25.89
C TRP A 221 -4.78 18.53 -25.11
N THR A 222 -4.93 19.83 -25.37
CA THR A 222 -4.38 20.90 -24.54
C THR A 222 -5.53 21.68 -23.92
N MET A 223 -5.56 21.73 -22.59
CA MET A 223 -6.61 22.31 -21.77
C MET A 223 -6.28 23.79 -21.47
N PRO A 224 -7.12 24.78 -21.83
CA PRO A 224 -6.85 26.16 -21.44
C PRO A 224 -7.29 26.43 -19.99
N THR A 225 -6.35 26.92 -19.19
CA THR A 225 -6.54 27.44 -17.84
C THR A 225 -7.40 28.70 -17.83
N ARG A 226 -8.33 28.77 -16.87
CA ARG A 226 -9.24 29.90 -16.60
C ARG A 226 -8.48 31.13 -16.10
N PRO A 227 -8.65 32.34 -16.66
CA PRO A 227 -8.25 33.55 -15.96
C PRO A 227 -9.37 34.05 -15.05
N GLU A 228 -8.98 34.41 -13.83
CA GLU A 228 -9.82 35.00 -12.80
C GLU A 228 -10.29 36.41 -13.18
N THR A 229 -11.42 36.76 -12.59
CA THR A 229 -12.20 38.00 -12.67
C THR A 229 -11.41 39.31 -12.70
N ALA A 230 -11.74 40.18 -13.65
CA ALA A 230 -11.50 41.61 -13.57
C ALA A 230 -12.85 42.35 -13.53
N THR A 231 -13.35 42.62 -12.33
CA THR A 231 -14.37 43.65 -12.11
C THR A 231 -13.66 45.00 -12.05
N ARG A 232 -13.81 45.82 -13.09
CA ARG A 232 -13.73 47.27 -12.94
C ARG A 232 -14.59 47.98 -13.97
N LEU A 233 -15.51 48.79 -13.44
CA LEU A 233 -16.29 49.83 -14.12
C LEU A 233 -15.51 50.54 -15.23
N SER A 234 -16.13 50.71 -16.40
CA SER A 234 -16.24 52.03 -17.03
C SER A 234 -17.25 52.04 -18.19
N ALA A 235 -17.94 53.17 -18.28
CA ALA A 235 -18.99 53.56 -19.21
C ALA A 235 -18.67 53.52 -20.72
N ALA A 236 -19.76 53.46 -21.49
CA ALA A 236 -20.03 53.97 -22.85
C ALA A 236 -20.80 52.88 -23.61
N GLY A 237 -22.05 53.05 -24.05
CA GLY A 237 -22.57 54.21 -24.78
C GLY A 237 -22.81 53.76 -26.23
N ALA A 238 -24.09 53.59 -26.56
CA ALA A 238 -24.74 53.29 -27.85
C ALA A 238 -23.93 53.46 -29.16
N ALA A 239 -24.19 52.58 -30.15
CA ALA A 239 -24.99 52.94 -31.34
C ALA A 239 -25.02 51.82 -32.41
N CYS A 240 -26.21 51.69 -32.99
CA CYS A 240 -26.65 51.15 -34.30
C CYS A 240 -26.21 49.75 -34.75
#